data_AF-A0A327ZZE7-F1
#
_entry.id   AF-A0A327ZZE7-F1
#
_cell.length_a   1.000
_cell.length_b   1.000
_cell.length_c   1.000
_cell.angle_alpha   90.00
_cell.angle_beta   90.00
_cell.angle_gamma   90.00
#
_symmetry.space_group_name_H-M   'P 1'
#
loop_
_entity.id
_entity.type
_entity.pdbx_description
1 polymer ?
#
loop_
_entity_poly.entity_id
_entity_poly.type
_entity_poly.pdbx_seq_one_letter_code
_entity_poly.pdbx_strand_id
1 'polypeptide(L)'
;MNRNIILKDNLTKLLAKFEINQKQLAHEIGISEMSISNWLNGRSYPNTPSLIKIADYFGVALDSLTQQSDTPDYELQSILSVLSPTEKRKVINFVKNCL
;
A
#
# COMPACT_ATOMS: atom_id res chain seq x y z
N MET A 1 -5.91 -10.87 -11.95
CA MET A 1 -5.72 -10.37 -10.57
C MET A 1 -6.82 -9.37 -10.23
N ASN A 2 -7.30 -9.31 -8.99
CA ASN A 2 -8.46 -8.49 -8.63
C ASN A 2 -8.02 -7.08 -8.17
N ARG A 3 -8.26 -6.05 -9.01
CA ARG A 3 -7.90 -4.65 -8.75
C ARG A 3 -8.47 -4.09 -7.45
N ASN A 4 -9.64 -4.59 -7.02
CA ASN A 4 -10.26 -4.13 -5.77
C ASN A 4 -9.45 -4.54 -4.55
N ILE A 5 -8.81 -5.71 -4.58
CA ILE A 5 -7.98 -6.21 -3.48
C ILE A 5 -6.71 -5.38 -3.36
N ILE A 6 -6.06 -5.08 -4.49
CA ILE A 6 -4.85 -4.23 -4.52
C ILE A 6 -5.14 -2.86 -3.90
N LEU A 7 -6.22 -2.20 -4.35
CA LEU A 7 -6.61 -0.91 -3.81
C LEU A 7 -6.95 -1.00 -2.32
N LYS A 8 -7.73 -2.00 -1.91
CA LYS A 8 -8.07 -2.23 -0.51
C LYS A 8 -6.80 -2.28 0.35
N ASP A 9 -5.83 -3.09 -0.03
CA ASP A 9 -4.64 -3.33 0.76
C ASP A 9 -3.78 -2.06 0.83
N ASN A 10 -3.59 -1.39 -0.30
CA ASN A 10 -2.83 -0.14 -0.39
C ASN A 10 -3.49 1.00 0.40
N LEU A 11 -4.81 1.17 0.27
CA LEU A 11 -5.55 2.20 1.00
C LEU A 11 -5.55 1.94 2.51
N THR A 12 -5.64 0.66 2.92
CA THR A 12 -5.54 0.28 4.34
C THR A 12 -4.18 0.65 4.92
N LYS A 13 -3.08 0.38 4.18
CA LYS A 13 -1.73 0.78 4.59
C LYS A 13 -1.58 2.30 4.73
N LEU A 14 -2.18 3.07 3.83
CA LEU A 14 -2.16 4.53 3.91
C LEU A 14 -2.92 5.06 5.13
N LEU A 15 -4.12 4.53 5.41
CA LEU A 15 -4.86 4.91 6.62
C LEU A 15 -4.07 4.64 7.90
N ALA A 16 -3.43 3.47 7.99
CA ALA A 16 -2.59 3.12 9.13
C ALA A 16 -1.35 4.03 9.25
N LYS A 17 -0.66 4.29 8.14
CA LYS A 17 0.54 5.15 8.10
C LYS A 17 0.26 6.59 8.54
N PHE A 18 -0.91 7.12 8.21
CA PHE A 18 -1.31 8.49 8.54
C PHE A 18 -2.13 8.57 9.82
N GLU A 19 -2.37 7.44 10.51
CA GLU A 19 -3.13 7.35 11.77
C GLU A 19 -4.54 7.96 11.68
N ILE A 20 -5.20 7.83 10.52
CA ILE A 20 -6.56 8.30 10.30
C ILE A 20 -7.52 7.15 10.02
N ASN A 21 -8.80 7.37 10.29
CA ASN A 21 -9.86 6.41 10.00
C ASN A 21 -10.63 6.76 8.71
N GLN A 22 -11.44 5.80 8.24
CA GLN A 22 -12.23 5.94 7.01
C GLN A 22 -13.18 7.15 7.00
N LYS A 23 -13.69 7.55 8.17
CA LYS A 23 -14.63 8.68 8.32
C LYS A 23 -13.91 10.01 8.15
N GLN A 24 -12.72 10.13 8.73
CA GLN A 24 -11.85 11.29 8.50
C GLN A 24 -11.50 11.40 7.02
N LEU A 25 -11.02 10.33 6.39
CA LEU A 25 -10.69 10.35 4.96
C LEU A 25 -11.90 10.78 4.11
N ALA A 26 -13.07 10.19 4.35
CA ALA A 26 -14.32 10.52 3.66
C ALA A 26 -14.65 12.02 3.73
N HIS A 27 -14.53 12.61 4.93
CA HIS A 27 -14.72 14.03 5.17
C HIS A 27 -13.72 14.88 4.38
N GLU A 28 -12.42 14.59 4.51
CA GLU A 28 -11.35 15.40 3.91
C GLU A 28 -11.40 15.43 2.38
N ILE A 29 -11.74 14.31 1.74
CA ILE A 29 -11.76 14.24 0.26
C ILE A 29 -13.16 14.47 -0.34
N GLY A 30 -14.16 14.73 0.51
CA GLY A 30 -15.55 14.98 0.11
C GLY A 30 -16.16 13.79 -0.63
N ILE A 31 -16.04 12.59 -0.06
CA ILE A 31 -16.59 11.33 -0.59
C ILE A 31 -17.39 10.65 0.52
N SER A 32 -18.46 9.93 0.18
CA SER A 32 -19.27 9.26 1.19
C SER A 32 -18.49 8.20 1.97
N GLU A 33 -18.70 8.10 3.28
CA GLU A 33 -18.11 7.05 4.13
C GLU A 33 -18.42 5.64 3.59
N MET A 34 -19.61 5.45 3.02
CA MET A 34 -20.03 4.18 2.40
C MET A 34 -19.16 3.82 1.19
N SER A 35 -18.79 4.80 0.35
CA SER A 35 -17.87 4.57 -0.78
C SER A 35 -16.50 4.13 -0.27
N ILE A 36 -15.93 4.84 0.71
CA ILE A 36 -14.63 4.47 1.32
C ILE A 36 -14.69 3.06 1.90
N SER A 37 -15.75 2.75 2.65
CA SER A 37 -15.99 1.43 3.24
C SER A 37 -16.07 0.34 2.17
N ASN A 38 -16.80 0.57 1.08
CA ASN A 38 -16.88 -0.39 -0.01
C ASN A 38 -15.52 -0.65 -0.68
N TRP A 39 -14.65 0.36 -0.78
CA TRP A 39 -13.30 0.20 -1.32
C TRP A 39 -12.39 -0.56 -0.35
N LEU A 40 -12.41 -0.23 0.93
CA LEU A 40 -11.65 -0.93 1.99
C LEU A 40 -12.12 -2.37 2.21
N ASN A 41 -13.34 -2.70 1.81
CA ASN A 41 -13.86 -4.07 1.83
C ASN A 41 -13.73 -4.78 0.47
N GLY A 42 -13.17 -4.13 -0.56
CA GLY A 42 -13.00 -4.70 -1.90
C GLY A 42 -14.32 -4.93 -2.67
N ARG A 43 -15.44 -4.37 -2.20
CA ARG A 43 -16.78 -4.56 -2.80
C ARG A 43 -17.00 -3.76 -4.07
N SER A 44 -16.30 -2.63 -4.20
CA SER A 44 -16.35 -1.79 -5.41
C SER A 44 -15.00 -1.14 -5.66
N TYR A 45 -14.88 -0.48 -6.81
CA TYR A 45 -13.67 0.24 -7.22
C TYR A 45 -14.00 1.74 -7.43
N PRO A 46 -13.16 2.67 -6.94
CA PRO A 46 -13.31 4.10 -7.19
C PRO A 46 -13.09 4.43 -8.67
N ASN A 47 -13.75 5.49 -9.12
CA ASN A 47 -13.45 6.08 -10.43
C ASN A 47 -12.14 6.88 -10.38
N THR A 48 -11.64 7.28 -11.55
CA THR A 48 -10.38 8.04 -11.67
C THR A 48 -10.36 9.33 -10.83
N PRO A 49 -11.41 10.18 -10.83
CA PRO A 49 -11.43 11.37 -9.96
C PRO A 49 -11.30 11.05 -8.47
N SER A 50 -11.95 9.98 -7.99
CA SER A 50 -11.82 9.54 -6.60
C SER A 50 -10.41 9.04 -6.28
N LEU A 51 -9.79 8.30 -7.21
CA LEU A 51 -8.40 7.86 -7.04
C LEU A 51 -7.43 9.03 -6.97
N ILE A 52 -7.61 10.06 -7.82
CA ILE A 52 -6.80 11.27 -7.79
C ILE A 52 -6.95 11.98 -6.44
N LYS A 53 -8.18 12.16 -5.95
CA LYS A 53 -8.42 12.76 -4.63
C LYS A 53 -7.70 12.02 -3.49
N ILE A 54 -7.72 10.69 -3.50
CA ILE A 54 -7.00 9.87 -2.51
C ILE A 54 -5.49 10.09 -2.65
N ALA A 55 -4.97 10.05 -3.87
CA ALA A 55 -3.54 10.22 -4.16
C ALA A 55 -3.04 11.60 -3.71
N ASP A 56 -3.78 12.66 -4.04
CA ASP A 56 -3.48 14.04 -3.66
C ASP A 56 -3.51 14.22 -2.14
N TYR A 57 -4.53 13.67 -1.46
CA TYR A 57 -4.67 13.74 -0.01
C TYR A 57 -3.48 13.11 0.72
N PHE A 58 -3.03 11.94 0.28
CA PHE A 58 -1.88 11.25 0.88
C PHE A 58 -0.53 11.69 0.31
N GLY A 59 -0.50 12.56 -0.71
CA GLY A 59 0.72 12.98 -1.39
C GLY A 59 1.50 11.83 -2.05
N VAL A 60 0.79 10.85 -2.64
CA VAL A 60 1.38 9.67 -3.27
C VAL A 60 1.07 9.62 -4.77
N ALA A 61 1.84 8.84 -5.52
CA ALA A 61 1.53 8.57 -6.92
C ALA A 61 0.28 7.68 -7.04
N LEU A 62 -0.47 7.82 -8.14
CA LEU A 62 -1.65 7.00 -8.41
C LEU A 62 -1.32 5.50 -8.41
N ASP A 63 -0.14 5.14 -8.91
CA ASP A 63 0.35 3.77 -8.94
C ASP A 63 0.50 3.15 -7.55
N SER A 64 0.75 3.97 -6.52
CA SER A 64 0.79 3.49 -5.13
C SER A 64 -0.57 3.00 -4.62
N LEU A 65 -1.66 3.37 -5.29
CA LEU A 65 -3.02 2.86 -5.00
C LEU A 65 -3.39 1.67 -5.88
N THR A 66 -2.95 1.66 -7.13
CA THR A 66 -3.49 0.76 -8.17
C THR A 66 -2.60 -0.43 -8.50
N GLN A 67 -1.29 -0.33 -8.22
CA GLN A 67 -0.34 -1.39 -8.49
C GLN A 67 -0.07 -2.21 -7.23
N GLN A 68 0.25 -3.49 -7.43
CA GLN A 68 0.77 -4.30 -6.36
C GLN A 68 2.16 -3.76 -6.00
N SER A 69 2.36 -3.48 -4.72
CA SER A 69 3.68 -3.15 -4.23
C SER A 69 4.55 -4.42 -4.29
N ASP A 70 5.18 -4.67 -5.44
CA ASP A 70 6.38 -5.51 -5.53
C ASP A 70 7.60 -4.80 -4.93
N THR A 71 7.38 -3.69 -4.21
CA THR A 71 8.42 -3.04 -3.44
C THR A 71 8.88 -4.05 -2.39
N PRO A 72 10.12 -4.56 -2.49
CA PRO A 72 10.69 -5.35 -1.43
C PRO A 72 10.54 -4.54 -0.15
N ASP A 73 10.11 -5.23 0.91
CA ASP A 73 9.94 -4.66 2.23
C ASP A 73 11.10 -3.67 2.48
N TYR A 74 10.79 -2.39 2.67
CA TYR A 74 11.82 -1.36 2.83
C TYR A 74 12.71 -1.69 4.04
N GLU A 75 12.16 -2.43 5.00
CA GLU A 75 12.91 -3.00 6.10
C GLU A 75 13.99 -3.96 5.62
N LEU A 76 13.66 -4.90 4.71
CA LEU A 76 14.62 -5.84 4.15
C LEU A 76 15.68 -5.14 3.29
N GLN A 77 15.30 -4.17 2.46
CA GLN A 77 16.26 -3.40 1.66
C GLN A 77 17.18 -2.53 2.51
N SER A 78 16.61 -1.87 3.53
CA SER A 78 17.36 -1.13 4.54
C SER A 78 18.39 -2.03 5.19
N ILE A 79 17.96 -3.16 5.77
CA ILE A 79 18.84 -4.12 6.44
C ILE A 79 19.90 -4.64 5.46
N LEU A 80 19.51 -5.12 4.28
CA LEU A 80 20.44 -5.63 3.26
C LEU A 80 21.46 -4.57 2.82
N SER A 81 21.14 -3.28 2.85
CA SER A 81 22.09 -2.22 2.49
C SER A 81 23.23 -2.09 3.51
N VAL A 82 22.94 -2.27 4.80
CA VAL A 82 23.91 -2.11 5.91
C VAL A 82 24.76 -3.36 6.14
N LEU A 83 24.28 -4.53 5.73
CA LEU A 83 25.01 -5.79 5.91
C LEU A 83 26.33 -5.84 5.11
N SER A 84 27.35 -6.50 5.66
CA SER A 84 28.57 -6.79 4.92
C SER A 84 28.32 -7.77 3.77
N PRO A 85 29.18 -7.82 2.74
CA PRO A 85 29.04 -8.78 1.64
C PRO A 85 28.93 -10.25 2.10
N THR A 86 29.61 -10.60 3.20
CA THR A 86 29.57 -11.94 3.78
C THR A 86 28.22 -12.25 4.42
N GLU A 87 27.63 -11.29 5.13
CA GLU A 87 26.33 -11.45 5.78
C GLU A 87 25.21 -11.49 4.74
N LYS A 88 25.25 -10.64 3.71
CA LYS A 88 24.31 -10.72 2.58
C LYS A 88 24.32 -12.11 1.94
N ARG A 89 25.51 -12.69 1.76
CA ARG A 89 25.66 -14.03 1.17
C ARG A 89 25.09 -15.14 2.05
N LYS A 90 25.20 -15.03 3.38
CA LYS A 90 24.57 -15.96 4.32
C LYS A 90 23.04 -15.91 4.22
N VAL A 91 22.47 -14.71 4.18
CA VAL A 91 21.01 -14.51 4.03
C VAL A 91 20.53 -15.10 2.69
N ILE A 92 21.23 -14.82 1.59
CA ILE A 92 20.87 -15.36 0.27
C ILE A 92 20.91 -16.89 0.25
N ASN A 93 21.95 -17.50 0.84
CA ASN A 93 22.05 -18.96 0.90
C ASN A 93 20.97 -19.60 1.79
N PHE A 94 20.61 -18.94 2.89
CA PHE A 94 19.52 -19.40 3.75
C PHE A 94 18.19 -19.44 2.98
N VAL A 95 17.82 -18.33 2.33
CA VAL A 95 16.57 -18.24 1.56
C VAL A 95 16.52 -19.28 0.43
N LYS A 96 17.64 -19.48 -0.29
CA LYS A 96 17.73 -20.46 -1.37
C LYS A 96 17.60 -21.92 -0.92
N ASN A 97 17.89 -22.22 0.34
CA ASN A 97 17.78 -23.58 0.89
C ASN A 97 16.41 -23.84 1.55
N CYS A 98 15.58 -22.80 1.73
CA CYS A 98 14.25 -22.92 2.31
C CYS A 98 13.12 -22.94 1.27
N LEU A 99 13.42 -22.65 0.00
CA LEU A 99 12.52 -22.72 -1.16
C LEU A 99 12.90 -23.92 -2.04
#